data_AF-A0A3D3DBU1-F1
#
_entry.id   AF-A0A3D3DBU1-F1
#
_cell.length_a   1.000
_cell.length_b   1.000
_cell.length_c   1.000
_cell.angle_alpha   90.00
_cell.angle_beta   90.00
_cell.angle_gamma   90.00
#
_symmetry.space_group_name_H-M   'P 1'
#
loop_
_entity.id
_entity.type
_entity.pdbx_description
1 polymer ?
#
loop_
_entity_poly.entity_id
_entity_poly.type
_entity_poly.pdbx_seq_one_letter_code
_entity_poly.pdbx_strand_id
1 'polypeptide(L)'
;TGSNASLLSSEISTALTGRNRTITNFPFSFGEFLNFKNYRLQENDFYQTKKRAEIKSFFQEYLKLGGYPEIVKINDPTLLEQYFKDIIYRDILPRYSIKKIKEIRELCL
;
A
#
# COMPACT_ATOMS: atom_id res chain seq x y z
N THR A 1 -11.07 -0.16 -21.28
CA THR A 1 -10.86 -0.34 -19.83
C THR A 1 -10.24 0.93 -19.26
N GLY A 2 -11.06 1.97 -19.09
CA GLY A 2 -10.62 3.35 -18.83
C GLY A 2 -11.14 3.94 -17.51
N SER A 3 -11.69 3.11 -16.61
CA SER A 3 -12.47 3.60 -15.48
C SER A 3 -11.64 4.15 -14.30
N ASN A 4 -10.33 3.87 -14.24
CA ASN A 4 -9.43 4.44 -13.22
C ASN A 4 -8.71 5.71 -13.67
N ALA A 5 -8.68 5.99 -14.98
CA ALA A 5 -7.87 7.05 -15.56
C ALA A 5 -8.45 8.48 -15.38
N SER A 6 -9.52 8.66 -14.58
CA SER A 6 -10.09 9.98 -14.24
C SER A 6 -10.41 10.20 -12.75
N LEU A 7 -9.90 9.35 -11.83
CA LEU A 7 -10.31 9.37 -10.43
C LEU A 7 -9.25 10.02 -9.51
N LEU A 8 -9.02 11.33 -9.64
CA LEU A 8 -8.40 12.14 -8.58
C LEU A 8 -9.51 12.73 -7.69
N SER A 9 -9.23 12.88 -6.39
CA SER A 9 -10.22 13.31 -5.39
C SER A 9 -10.91 14.64 -5.71
N SER A 10 -10.24 15.54 -6.43
CA SER A 10 -10.80 16.82 -6.89
C SER A 10 -11.87 16.65 -7.97
N GLU A 11 -11.65 15.80 -8.98
CA GLU A 11 -12.59 15.58 -10.09
C GLU A 11 -13.85 14.83 -9.61
N ILE A 12 -13.70 13.85 -8.71
CA ILE A 12 -14.80 13.12 -8.08
C ILE A 12 -15.67 14.04 -7.22
N SER A 13 -15.05 14.90 -6.41
CA SER A 13 -15.77 15.84 -5.54
C SER A 13 -16.54 16.89 -6.35
N THR A 14 -16.03 17.26 -7.53
CA THR A 14 -16.68 18.22 -8.44
C THR A 14 -17.80 17.57 -9.24
N ALA A 15 -17.65 16.29 -9.64
CA ALA A 15 -18.68 15.52 -10.35
C ALA A 15 -19.83 15.09 -9.43
N LEU A 16 -19.54 14.76 -8.16
CA LEU A 16 -20.52 14.43 -7.13
C LEU A 16 -21.07 15.71 -6.49
N THR A 17 -21.90 16.46 -7.22
CA THR A 17 -22.63 17.59 -6.63
C THR A 17 -23.55 17.10 -5.50
N GLY A 18 -23.42 17.66 -4.29
CA GLY A 18 -24.25 17.32 -3.13
C GLY A 18 -23.47 17.15 -1.82
N ARG A 19 -24.08 16.42 -0.86
CA ARG A 19 -23.47 16.07 0.43
C ARG A 19 -22.78 14.71 0.33
N ASN A 20 -21.51 14.69 -0.04
CA ASN A 20 -20.69 13.48 -0.04
C ASN A 20 -19.83 13.39 1.24
N ARG A 21 -19.50 12.17 1.67
CA ARG A 21 -18.50 11.92 2.72
C ARG A 21 -17.40 11.04 2.12
N THR A 22 -16.23 11.63 1.94
CA THR A 22 -15.05 10.92 1.47
C THR A 22 -14.37 10.26 2.66
N ILE A 23 -14.08 8.96 2.53
CA ILE A 23 -13.27 8.21 3.49
C ILE A 23 -12.00 7.79 2.75
N THR A 24 -10.86 8.21 3.29
CA THR A 24 -9.55 7.78 2.78
C THR A 24 -9.16 6.50 3.49
N ASN A 25 -8.92 5.44 2.72
CA ASN A 25 -8.44 4.18 3.26
C ASN A 25 -6.95 4.02 2.98
N PHE A 26 -6.17 3.75 4.03
CA PHE A 26 -4.74 3.51 3.93
C PHE A 26 -4.45 2.01 4.00
N PRO A 27 -3.28 1.56 3.50
CA PRO A 27 -2.77 0.23 3.83
C PRO A 27 -2.62 0.09 5.35
N PHE A 28 -2.59 -1.15 5.82
CA PHE A 28 -2.35 -1.46 7.22
C PHE A 28 -1.06 -0.84 7.72
N SER A 29 -1.13 -0.22 8.89
CA SER A 29 0.02 0.01 9.74
C SER A 29 0.63 -1.33 10.20
N PHE A 30 1.84 -1.30 10.73
CA PHE A 30 2.47 -2.51 11.28
C PHE A 30 1.63 -3.15 12.40
N GLY A 31 0.95 -2.35 13.22
CA GLY A 31 0.04 -2.87 14.26
C GLY A 31 -1.17 -3.60 13.67
N GLU A 32 -1.78 -3.05 12.63
CA GLU A 32 -2.89 -3.72 11.92
C GLU A 32 -2.41 -4.98 11.20
N PHE A 33 -1.21 -4.97 10.62
CA PHE A 33 -0.58 -6.16 10.05
C PHE A 33 -0.41 -7.27 11.10
N LEU A 34 0.11 -6.94 12.29
CA LEU A 34 0.25 -7.89 13.39
C LEU A 34 -1.12 -8.44 13.82
N ASN A 35 -2.11 -7.57 13.99
CA ASN A 35 -3.48 -7.98 14.31
C ASN A 35 -4.06 -8.92 13.24
N PHE A 36 -3.83 -8.63 11.96
CA PHE A 36 -4.25 -9.48 10.84
C PHE A 36 -3.55 -10.85 10.88
N LYS A 37 -2.29 -10.90 11.31
CA LYS A 37 -1.53 -12.15 11.55
C LYS A 37 -1.88 -12.83 12.89
N ASN A 38 -2.92 -12.37 13.59
CA ASN A 38 -3.34 -12.85 14.91
C ASN A 38 -2.26 -12.70 15.99
N TYR A 39 -1.37 -11.72 15.84
CA TYR A 39 -0.35 -11.39 16.83
C TYR A 39 -0.74 -10.13 17.60
N ARG A 40 -1.01 -10.28 18.90
CA ARG A 40 -1.32 -9.15 19.78
C ARG A 40 -0.06 -8.68 20.50
N LEU A 41 0.45 -7.52 20.09
CA LEU A 41 1.59 -6.88 20.74
C LEU A 41 1.21 -6.35 22.13
N GLN A 42 2.01 -6.67 23.14
CA GLN A 42 1.92 -6.11 24.49
C GLN A 42 3.19 -5.31 24.82
N GLU A 43 3.09 -4.28 25.65
CA GLU A 43 4.26 -3.47 26.04
C GLU A 43 5.39 -4.31 26.65
N ASN A 44 5.01 -5.33 27.44
CA ASN A 44 5.96 -6.21 28.11
C ASN A 44 6.69 -7.18 27.15
N ASP A 45 6.24 -7.33 25.91
CA ASP A 45 6.87 -8.22 24.93
C ASP A 45 8.28 -7.74 24.54
N PHE A 46 8.54 -6.44 24.59
CA PHE A 46 9.86 -5.87 24.24
C PHE A 46 10.97 -6.23 25.23
N TYR A 47 10.61 -6.52 26.49
CA TYR A 47 11.56 -6.93 27.54
C TYR A 47 11.90 -8.42 27.48
N GLN A 48 11.12 -9.22 26.74
CA GLN A 48 11.38 -10.64 26.56
C GLN A 48 12.16 -10.90 25.27
N THR A 49 13.37 -11.44 25.39
CA THR A 49 14.27 -11.69 24.25
C THR A 49 13.60 -12.48 23.13
N LYS A 50 12.84 -13.53 23.46
CA LYS A 50 12.13 -14.37 22.49
C LYS A 50 11.06 -13.59 21.73
N LYS A 51 10.22 -12.84 22.46
CA LYS A 51 9.16 -12.01 21.87
C LYS A 51 9.72 -10.90 21.00
N ARG A 52 10.80 -10.24 21.44
CA ARG A 52 11.49 -9.23 20.63
C ARG A 52 12.03 -9.81 19.31
N ALA A 53 12.55 -11.02 19.32
CA ALA A 53 13.00 -11.69 18.09
C ALA A 53 11.83 -11.99 17.14
N GLU A 54 10.70 -12.45 17.68
CA GLU A 54 9.46 -12.71 16.94
C GLU A 54 8.91 -11.43 16.29
N ILE A 55 8.82 -10.32 17.04
CA ILE A 55 8.40 -9.01 16.52
C ILE A 55 9.33 -8.54 15.39
N LYS A 56 10.64 -8.71 15.54
CA LYS A 56 11.60 -8.40 14.47
C LYS A 56 11.36 -9.21 13.21
N SER A 57 11.02 -10.50 13.34
CA SER A 57 10.68 -11.36 12.21
C SER A 57 9.42 -10.84 11.49
N PHE A 58 8.36 -10.52 12.23
CA PHE A 58 7.15 -9.94 11.64
C PHE A 58 7.42 -8.59 10.97
N PHE A 59 8.29 -7.77 11.55
CA PHE A 59 8.66 -6.50 10.94
C PHE A 59 9.43 -6.69 9.63
N GLN A 60 10.32 -7.68 9.55
CA GLN A 60 10.98 -8.05 8.29
C GLN A 60 9.98 -8.55 7.24
N GLU A 61 8.97 -9.31 7.65
CA GLU A 61 7.90 -9.75 6.77
C GLU A 61 7.07 -8.56 6.26
N TYR A 62 6.70 -7.63 7.15
CA TYR A 62 6.00 -6.41 6.81
C TYR A 62 6.79 -5.53 5.83
N LEU A 63 8.11 -5.44 5.97
CA LEU A 63 8.95 -4.70 5.02
C LEU A 63 8.97 -5.34 3.61
N LYS A 64 8.73 -6.66 3.51
CA LYS A 64 8.68 -7.37 2.23
C LYS A 64 7.30 -7.33 1.59
N LEU A 65 6.25 -7.53 2.37
CA LEU A 65 4.87 -7.61 1.89
C LEU A 65 4.16 -6.25 1.84
N GLY A 66 4.63 -5.29 2.65
CA GLY A 66 3.95 -4.02 2.88
C GLY A 66 2.67 -4.18 3.71
N GLY A 67 1.84 -3.13 3.68
CA GLY A 67 0.58 -3.06 4.43
C GLY A 67 -0.69 -3.35 3.63
N TYR A 68 -0.59 -3.69 2.33
CA TYR A 68 -1.79 -3.89 1.51
C TYR A 68 -2.52 -5.18 1.92
N PRO A 69 -3.81 -5.13 2.34
CA PRO A 69 -4.48 -6.28 2.93
C PRO A 69 -4.50 -7.53 2.05
N GLU A 70 -4.72 -7.37 0.74
CA GLU A 70 -4.76 -8.50 -0.20
C GLU A 70 -3.38 -9.16 -0.36
N ILE A 71 -2.31 -8.37 -0.38
CA ILE A 71 -0.94 -8.87 -0.46
C ILE A 71 -0.55 -9.60 0.82
N VAL A 72 -0.93 -9.07 1.99
CA VAL A 72 -0.71 -9.72 3.29
C VAL A 72 -1.48 -11.04 3.40
N LYS A 73 -2.68 -11.10 2.81
CA LYS A 73 -3.55 -12.29 2.79
C LYS A 73 -3.04 -13.38 1.86
N ILE A 74 -2.66 -13.03 0.63
CA ILE A 74 -2.15 -13.97 -0.38
C ILE A 74 -0.69 -14.36 -0.07
N ASN A 75 0.04 -13.49 0.64
CA ASN A 75 1.44 -13.66 0.99
C ASN A 75 2.37 -13.70 -0.25
N ASP A 76 2.07 -12.87 -1.25
CA ASP A 76 2.81 -12.79 -2.52
C ASP A 76 3.29 -11.34 -2.77
N PRO A 77 4.59 -11.05 -2.61
CA PRO A 77 5.14 -9.71 -2.84
C PRO A 77 5.16 -9.29 -4.31
N THR A 78 5.03 -10.22 -5.27
CA THR A 78 5.01 -9.88 -6.70
C THR A 78 3.76 -9.06 -7.05
N LEU A 79 2.67 -9.26 -6.31
CA LEU A 79 1.46 -8.47 -6.44
C LEU A 79 1.67 -7.01 -6.01
N LEU A 80 2.51 -6.76 -5.00
CA LEU A 80 2.89 -5.40 -4.59
C LEU A 80 3.67 -4.69 -5.69
N GLU A 81 4.61 -5.41 -6.32
CA GLU A 81 5.37 -4.90 -7.46
C GLU A 81 4.44 -4.58 -8.63
N GLN A 82 3.47 -5.47 -8.92
CA GLN A 82 2.48 -5.23 -9.95
C GLN A 82 1.62 -4.00 -9.65
N TYR A 83 1.14 -3.83 -8.41
CA TYR A 83 0.36 -2.66 -7.99
C TYR A 83 1.16 -1.38 -8.16
N PHE A 84 2.42 -1.38 -7.74
CA PHE A 84 3.31 -0.24 -7.92
C PHE A 84 3.46 0.11 -9.41
N LYS A 85 3.74 -0.89 -10.26
CA LYS A 85 3.84 -0.71 -11.71
C LYS A 85 2.55 -0.15 -12.30
N ASP A 86 1.39 -0.72 -11.95
CA ASP A 86 0.11 -0.22 -12.44
C ASP A 86 -0.14 1.23 -12.00
N ILE A 87 0.07 1.58 -10.73
CA ILE A 87 -0.09 2.96 -10.25
C ILE A 87 0.81 3.93 -11.03
N ILE A 88 2.10 3.61 -11.17
CA ILE A 88 3.04 4.50 -11.88
C ILE A 88 2.69 4.59 -13.38
N TYR A 89 2.58 3.45 -14.07
CA TYR A 89 2.46 3.41 -15.53
C TYR A 89 1.07 3.70 -16.07
N ARG A 90 0.02 3.27 -15.35
CA ARG A 90 -1.36 3.38 -15.81
C ARG A 90 -2.01 4.65 -15.29
N ASP A 91 -1.73 5.01 -14.03
CA ASP A 91 -2.49 6.08 -13.37
C ASP A 91 -1.74 7.40 -13.38
N ILE A 92 -0.42 7.42 -13.14
CA ILE A 92 0.37 8.67 -13.03
C ILE A 92 0.92 9.11 -14.38
N LEU A 93 1.74 8.29 -15.04
CA LEU A 93 2.50 8.70 -16.23
C LEU A 93 1.63 9.28 -17.38
N PRO A 94 0.46 8.70 -17.73
CA PRO A 94 -0.36 9.23 -18.82
C PRO A 94 -0.93 10.63 -18.55
N ARG A 95 -1.06 11.02 -17.28
CA ARG A 95 -1.73 12.28 -16.89
C ARG A 95 -0.78 13.46 -16.78
N TYR A 96 0.46 13.23 -16.35
CA TYR A 96 1.40 14.31 -16.04
C TYR A 96 2.29 14.70 -17.22
N SER A 97 2.02 14.21 -18.44
CA SER A 97 2.80 14.47 -19.67
C SER A 97 4.31 14.42 -19.43
N ILE A 98 4.76 13.44 -18.65
CA ILE A 98 6.13 13.37 -18.17
C ILE A 98 7.06 13.14 -19.38
N LYS A 99 8.00 14.06 -19.60
CA LYS A 99 8.92 14.00 -20.74
C LYS A 99 9.92 12.84 -20.66
N LYS A 100 10.23 12.40 -19.43
CA LYS A 100 11.28 11.42 -19.10
C LYS A 100 10.70 10.09 -18.59
N ILE A 101 9.78 9.51 -19.35
CA ILE A 101 9.10 8.25 -18.97
C ILE A 101 10.09 7.09 -18.89
N LYS A 102 11.14 7.09 -19.73
CA LYS A 102 12.11 6.00 -19.79
C LYS A 102 13.00 5.95 -18.55
N GLU A 103 13.41 7.11 -18.04
CA GLU A 103 14.22 7.21 -16.83
C GLU A 103 13.43 6.81 -15.58
N ILE A 104 12.14 7.17 -15.52
CA ILE A 104 11.26 6.69 -14.45
C ILE A 104 11.09 5.17 -14.51
N ARG A 105 11.05 4.59 -15.72
CA ARG A 105 10.99 3.13 -15.90
C ARG A 105 12.20 2.42 -15.31
N GLU A 106 13.38 2.95 -15.57
CA GLU A 106 14.65 2.36 -15.09
C GLU A 106 14.81 2.47 -13.57
N LEU A 107 14.24 3.49 -12.92
CA LEU A 107 14.24 3.62 -11.45
C LEU A 107 13.24 2.69 -10.74
N CYS A 108 12.24 2.20 -11.46
CA CYS A 108 11.17 1.36 -10.94
C CYS A 108 11.38 -0.15 -11.20
N LEU A 109 12.50 -0.51 -11.84
CA LEU A 109 12.97 -1.88 -12.09
C LEU A 109 14.05 -2.25 -11.08
#